data_AF-A0A2D7IB89-F1
#
_entry.id   AF-A0A2D7IB89-F1
#
_cell.length_a   1.000
_cell.length_b   1.000
_cell.length_c   1.000
_cell.angle_alpha   90.00
_cell.angle_beta   90.00
_cell.angle_gamma   90.00
#
_symmetry.space_group_name_H-M   'P 1'
#
loop_
_entity.id
_entity.type
_entity.pdbx_description
1 polymer ?
#
loop_
_entity_poly.entity_id
_entity_poly.type
_entity_poly.pdbx_seq_one_letter_code
_entity_poly.pdbx_strand_id
1 'polypeptide(L)'
;MRFFIFFFILSNLIFTQSKNSIKNILIDKEYDSKSFFVGATIGHGELSKPSVTNLFLSEFTYLTPANSFKQTAIHPRPGVWNWKKYDDFIDFAEKNNLTLRVHGPVSPQASKWAKNDSRTKEELLRNMEEFFTELCIRLNDEKTVKWMDVVNETVLRNGEWFKEKPGDSSWENPWTQIGLNDDGFPIYIVKAFEIANKYAPNVKLVYNHNGGMERKMWEKVLETITYLKNLGLRVDGVGWQAHLRDKNGVGLVKEDLNYLSYLIDWTHANSMEFHVTELNYWLNNENPKSISVQKRQVLSYNNVVNTLISKKNNGVVTLNIWGLFDRKGPGDFPKNILSLYDQLGNPKQSLYAIKKSLMNKSINLIFEK
;
A
#
# COMPACT_ATOMS: atom_id res chain seq x y z
N MET A 1 43.00 -30.99 -4.03
CA MET A 1 41.69 -31.14 -4.71
C MET A 1 40.53 -31.02 -3.70
N ARG A 2 40.38 -29.87 -3.01
CA ARG A 2 39.32 -29.65 -1.99
C ARG A 2 38.73 -28.23 -1.98
N PHE A 3 39.04 -27.39 -2.98
CA PHE A 3 38.50 -26.03 -3.09
C PHE A 3 37.39 -25.85 -4.14
N PHE A 4 37.11 -26.88 -4.97
CA PHE A 4 36.11 -26.78 -6.03
C PHE A 4 34.68 -27.19 -5.63
N ILE A 5 34.50 -27.87 -4.49
CA ILE A 5 33.18 -28.40 -4.07
C ILE A 5 32.34 -27.32 -3.37
N PHE A 6 32.95 -26.35 -2.70
CA PHE A 6 32.23 -25.28 -2.00
C PHE A 6 31.61 -24.24 -2.96
N PHE A 7 32.29 -23.96 -4.09
CA PHE A 7 31.82 -23.01 -5.09
C PHE A 7 30.59 -23.54 -5.87
N PHE A 8 30.54 -24.85 -6.12
CA PHE A 8 29.47 -25.50 -6.88
C PHE A 8 28.15 -25.65 -6.07
N ILE A 9 28.24 -25.75 -4.74
CA ILE A 9 27.06 -25.79 -3.86
C ILE A 9 26.48 -24.39 -3.70
N LEU A 10 27.32 -23.36 -3.55
CA LEU A 10 26.87 -21.97 -3.43
C LEU A 10 26.23 -21.46 -4.73
N SER A 11 26.79 -21.82 -5.90
CA SER A 11 26.24 -21.42 -7.21
C SER A 11 24.89 -22.07 -7.51
N ASN A 12 24.68 -23.33 -7.14
CA ASN A 12 23.39 -24.02 -7.32
C ASN A 12 22.30 -23.46 -6.40
N LEU A 13 22.63 -23.12 -5.14
CA LEU A 13 21.72 -22.48 -4.19
C LEU A 13 21.25 -21.09 -4.66
N ILE A 14 22.17 -20.27 -5.17
CA ILE A 14 21.85 -18.94 -5.73
C ILE A 14 20.99 -19.07 -7.00
N PHE A 15 21.27 -20.06 -7.85
CA PHE A 15 20.53 -20.30 -9.10
C PHE A 15 19.10 -20.87 -8.87
N THR A 16 18.90 -21.74 -7.87
CA THR A 16 17.55 -22.22 -7.50
C THR A 16 16.72 -21.15 -6.79
N GLN A 17 17.36 -20.25 -6.04
CA GLN A 17 16.68 -19.15 -5.36
C GLN A 17 16.25 -18.06 -6.35
N SER A 18 17.07 -17.78 -7.38
CA SER A 18 16.71 -16.83 -8.45
C SER A 18 15.57 -17.35 -9.34
N LYS A 19 15.49 -18.67 -9.63
CA LYS A 19 14.35 -19.24 -10.39
C LYS A 19 13.02 -19.13 -9.64
N ASN A 20 13.02 -19.24 -8.32
CA ASN A 20 11.81 -19.21 -7.51
C ASN A 20 11.53 -17.82 -6.90
N SER A 21 11.95 -16.73 -7.53
CA SER A 21 11.55 -15.38 -7.11
C SER A 21 10.08 -15.13 -7.45
N ILE A 22 9.43 -14.20 -6.73
CA ILE A 22 8.00 -13.88 -6.96
C ILE A 22 7.77 -13.46 -8.41
N LYS A 23 8.56 -12.54 -8.95
CA LYS A 23 8.43 -12.11 -10.36
C LYS A 23 8.56 -13.25 -11.36
N ASN A 24 9.47 -14.19 -11.12
CA ASN A 24 9.66 -15.34 -12.02
C ASN A 24 8.51 -16.34 -11.88
N ILE A 25 8.00 -16.58 -10.66
CA ILE A 25 6.81 -17.40 -10.44
C ILE A 25 5.59 -16.83 -11.17
N LEU A 26 5.41 -15.50 -11.17
CA LEU A 26 4.30 -14.87 -11.90
C LEU A 26 4.40 -15.15 -13.41
N ILE A 27 5.59 -15.06 -13.99
CA ILE A 27 5.86 -15.36 -15.40
C ILE A 27 5.63 -16.86 -15.68
N ASP A 28 6.29 -17.74 -14.93
CA ASP A 28 6.25 -19.20 -15.13
C ASP A 28 4.85 -19.80 -14.93
N LYS A 29 4.01 -19.13 -14.14
CA LYS A 29 2.62 -19.52 -13.90
C LYS A 29 1.64 -18.70 -14.71
N GLU A 30 2.08 -17.92 -15.69
CA GLU A 30 1.22 -17.20 -16.64
C GLU A 30 0.19 -16.33 -15.91
N TYR A 31 0.61 -15.62 -14.86
CA TYR A 31 -0.17 -14.53 -14.33
C TYR A 31 -0.14 -13.38 -15.33
N ASP A 32 -1.29 -12.81 -15.64
CA ASP A 32 -1.36 -11.68 -16.55
C ASP A 32 -0.69 -10.45 -15.93
N SER A 33 0.45 -10.07 -16.50
CA SER A 33 1.26 -8.91 -16.09
C SER A 33 0.52 -7.57 -16.16
N LYS A 34 -0.66 -7.51 -16.79
CA LYS A 34 -1.50 -6.31 -16.85
C LYS A 34 -2.53 -6.24 -15.71
N SER A 35 -2.86 -7.36 -15.09
CA SER A 35 -3.95 -7.48 -14.12
C SER A 35 -3.56 -8.12 -12.77
N PHE A 36 -2.37 -8.68 -12.63
CA PHE A 36 -1.91 -9.24 -11.35
C PHE A 36 -0.49 -8.78 -10.99
N PHE A 37 -0.37 -7.95 -9.96
CA PHE A 37 0.91 -7.38 -9.54
C PHE A 37 1.27 -7.83 -8.13
N VAL A 38 2.55 -8.17 -7.94
CA VAL A 38 3.13 -8.39 -6.60
C VAL A 38 4.36 -7.53 -6.44
N GLY A 39 4.39 -6.76 -5.37
CA GLY A 39 5.39 -5.72 -5.13
C GLY A 39 5.75 -5.56 -3.67
N ALA A 40 6.65 -4.61 -3.42
CA ALA A 40 7.04 -4.23 -2.08
C ALA A 40 7.36 -2.75 -1.98
N THR A 41 7.35 -2.27 -0.74
CA THR A 41 7.74 -0.91 -0.36
C THR A 41 9.17 -0.87 0.13
N ILE A 42 9.92 0.13 -0.33
CA ILE A 42 11.19 0.54 0.27
C ILE A 42 11.17 2.04 0.57
N GLY A 43 11.95 2.45 1.57
CA GLY A 43 12.16 3.85 1.95
C GLY A 43 13.32 4.49 1.18
N HIS A 44 13.36 5.82 1.14
CA HIS A 44 14.39 6.58 0.42
C HIS A 44 15.83 6.23 0.84
N GLY A 45 16.09 6.13 2.15
CA GLY A 45 17.41 5.74 2.67
C GLY A 45 17.81 4.29 2.38
N GLU A 46 16.92 3.48 1.82
CA GLU A 46 17.23 2.11 1.37
C GLU A 46 17.72 2.09 -0.08
N LEU A 47 17.47 3.13 -0.89
CA LEU A 47 17.98 3.23 -2.26
C LEU A 47 19.50 3.20 -2.33
N SER A 48 20.17 3.72 -1.31
CA SER A 48 21.64 3.73 -1.20
C SER A 48 22.23 2.42 -0.64
N LYS A 49 21.40 1.40 -0.38
CA LYS A 49 21.83 0.12 0.21
C LYS A 49 21.72 -1.00 -0.84
N PRO A 50 22.84 -1.39 -1.50
CA PRO A 50 22.82 -2.44 -2.51
C PRO A 50 22.21 -3.76 -2.02
N SER A 51 22.38 -4.12 -0.74
CA SER A 51 21.75 -5.31 -0.16
C SER A 51 20.22 -5.27 -0.20
N VAL A 52 19.62 -4.08 -0.05
CA VAL A 52 18.16 -3.91 -0.07
C VAL A 52 17.65 -3.79 -1.49
N THR A 53 18.29 -2.97 -2.32
CA THR A 53 17.86 -2.77 -3.72
C THR A 53 18.05 -4.03 -4.56
N ASN A 54 19.16 -4.76 -4.41
CA ASN A 54 19.35 -6.04 -5.12
C ASN A 54 18.33 -7.08 -4.67
N LEU A 55 18.01 -7.14 -3.37
CA LEU A 55 16.97 -8.03 -2.86
C LEU A 55 15.60 -7.69 -3.45
N PHE A 56 15.21 -6.41 -3.42
CA PHE A 56 13.98 -5.92 -4.03
C PHE A 56 13.90 -6.33 -5.51
N LEU A 57 14.92 -5.97 -6.30
CA LEU A 57 14.96 -6.23 -7.74
C LEU A 57 15.03 -7.72 -8.08
N SER A 58 15.52 -8.55 -7.17
CA SER A 58 15.51 -10.01 -7.37
C SER A 58 14.10 -10.60 -7.26
N GLU A 59 13.21 -10.00 -6.48
CA GLU A 59 11.87 -10.53 -6.17
C GLU A 59 10.73 -9.81 -6.90
N PHE A 60 10.83 -8.50 -7.12
CA PHE A 60 9.68 -7.66 -7.48
C PHE A 60 9.94 -6.76 -8.69
N THR A 61 8.86 -6.39 -9.37
CA THR A 61 8.81 -5.38 -10.45
C THR A 61 7.78 -4.28 -10.18
N TYR A 62 7.10 -4.33 -9.03
CA TYR A 62 6.12 -3.36 -8.58
C TYR A 62 6.61 -2.71 -7.28
N LEU A 63 6.75 -1.38 -7.29
CA LEU A 63 7.33 -0.60 -6.20
C LEU A 63 6.32 0.42 -5.67
N THR A 64 6.29 0.58 -4.34
CA THR A 64 5.68 1.75 -3.68
C THR A 64 6.74 2.48 -2.83
N PRO A 65 7.06 3.75 -3.10
CA PRO A 65 7.97 4.53 -2.27
C PRO A 65 7.30 4.91 -0.93
N ALA A 66 7.90 4.53 0.20
CA ALA A 66 7.22 4.57 1.51
C ALA A 66 6.66 5.97 1.91
N ASN A 67 7.53 6.97 1.98
CA ASN A 67 7.18 8.31 2.50
C ASN A 67 7.58 9.44 1.54
N SER A 68 8.27 9.13 0.44
CA SER A 68 8.92 10.12 -0.41
C SER A 68 7.97 11.03 -1.16
N PHE A 69 6.71 10.60 -1.33
CA PHE A 69 5.69 11.33 -2.08
C PHE A 69 4.64 11.99 -1.17
N LYS A 70 4.74 11.79 0.15
CA LYS A 70 3.83 12.39 1.12
C LYS A 70 4.04 13.91 1.19
N GLN A 71 2.99 14.65 1.51
CA GLN A 71 3.05 16.11 1.62
C GLN A 71 4.19 16.58 2.53
N THR A 72 4.38 15.95 3.70
CA THR A 72 5.47 16.32 4.61
C THR A 72 6.87 16.22 4.00
N ALA A 73 7.05 15.34 3.01
CA ALA A 73 8.32 15.17 2.31
C ALA A 73 8.49 16.15 1.14
N ILE A 74 7.43 16.35 0.34
CA ILE A 74 7.46 17.17 -0.88
C ILE A 74 7.20 18.65 -0.59
N HIS A 75 6.19 18.95 0.22
CA HIS A 75 5.70 20.29 0.51
C HIS A 75 5.47 20.49 2.02
N PRO A 76 6.56 20.58 2.82
CA PRO A 76 6.46 20.60 4.27
C PRO A 76 5.81 21.87 4.85
N ARG A 77 5.77 22.96 4.08
CA ARG A 77 5.11 24.24 4.41
C ARG A 77 4.95 25.11 3.14
N PRO A 78 4.05 26.10 3.12
CA PRO A 78 3.83 26.98 1.98
C PRO A 78 5.12 27.57 1.41
N GLY A 79 5.21 27.63 0.09
CA GLY A 79 6.37 28.14 -0.65
C GLY A 79 7.63 27.28 -0.60
N VAL A 80 7.64 26.13 0.09
CA VAL A 80 8.82 25.25 0.18
C VAL A 80 8.56 23.92 -0.50
N TRP A 81 9.43 23.54 -1.45
CA TRP A 81 9.35 22.30 -2.19
C TRP A 81 10.62 21.48 -2.07
N ASN A 82 10.48 20.16 -1.96
CA ASN A 82 11.59 19.22 -1.94
C ASN A 82 11.27 18.00 -2.81
N TRP A 83 11.71 18.08 -4.06
CA TRP A 83 11.49 17.03 -5.05
C TRP A 83 12.58 15.95 -5.06
N LYS A 84 13.69 16.13 -4.34
CA LYS A 84 14.83 15.20 -4.44
C LYS A 84 14.44 13.74 -4.17
N LYS A 85 13.64 13.47 -3.13
CA LYS A 85 13.24 12.09 -2.81
C LYS A 85 12.24 11.54 -3.82
N TYR A 86 11.44 12.40 -4.44
CA TYR A 86 10.56 12.04 -5.55
C TYR A 86 11.43 11.65 -6.75
N ASP A 87 12.33 12.54 -7.17
CA ASP A 87 13.17 12.38 -8.37
C ASP A 87 14.03 11.11 -8.26
N ASP A 88 14.69 10.88 -7.10
CA ASP A 88 15.50 9.68 -6.86
C ASP A 88 14.71 8.37 -7.02
N PHE A 89 13.40 8.37 -6.72
CA PHE A 89 12.53 7.19 -6.86
C PHE A 89 11.99 7.01 -8.27
N ILE A 90 11.70 8.11 -8.98
CA ILE A 90 11.38 8.07 -10.41
C ILE A 90 12.58 7.48 -11.17
N ASP A 91 13.78 8.03 -10.97
CA ASP A 91 15.01 7.55 -11.60
C ASP A 91 15.27 6.06 -11.31
N PHE A 92 15.06 5.63 -10.07
CA PHE A 92 15.20 4.23 -9.70
C PHE A 92 14.17 3.33 -10.39
N ALA A 93 12.92 3.79 -10.52
CA ALA A 93 11.88 3.05 -11.20
C ALA A 93 12.15 2.92 -12.70
N GLU A 94 12.53 4.02 -13.35
CA GLU A 94 12.85 4.05 -14.78
C GLU A 94 14.05 3.16 -15.11
N LYS A 95 15.16 3.34 -14.39
CA LYS A 95 16.39 2.57 -14.59
C LYS A 95 16.17 1.06 -14.50
N ASN A 96 15.21 0.62 -13.69
CA ASN A 96 14.96 -0.78 -13.42
C ASN A 96 13.65 -1.30 -14.03
N ASN A 97 12.99 -0.52 -14.90
CA ASN A 97 11.72 -0.87 -15.54
C ASN A 97 10.63 -1.31 -14.55
N LEU A 98 10.46 -0.55 -13.46
CA LEU A 98 9.49 -0.85 -12.42
C LEU A 98 8.15 -0.18 -12.71
N THR A 99 7.06 -0.87 -12.36
CA THR A 99 5.75 -0.24 -12.20
C THR A 99 5.72 0.45 -10.84
N LEU A 100 5.38 1.73 -10.82
CA LEU A 100 5.34 2.54 -9.60
C LEU A 100 3.90 2.83 -9.19
N ARG A 101 3.60 2.60 -7.91
CA ARG A 101 2.46 3.24 -7.22
C ARG A 101 2.98 4.37 -6.36
N VAL A 102 2.36 5.52 -6.51
CA VAL A 102 2.68 6.70 -5.72
C VAL A 102 1.75 6.81 -4.53
N HIS A 103 2.33 6.67 -3.34
CA HIS A 103 1.65 6.94 -2.07
C HIS A 103 1.97 8.38 -1.62
N GLY A 104 1.26 9.34 -2.21
CA GLY A 104 1.31 10.77 -1.88
C GLY A 104 -0.07 11.40 -1.68
N PRO A 105 -0.95 10.82 -0.86
CA PRO A 105 -2.35 11.24 -0.76
C PRO A 105 -2.55 12.55 0.00
N VAL A 106 -3.70 13.20 -0.23
CA VAL A 106 -4.30 14.14 0.72
C VAL A 106 -4.89 13.33 1.88
N SER A 107 -4.24 13.36 3.04
CA SER A 107 -4.51 12.40 4.11
C SER A 107 -4.02 12.88 5.49
N PRO A 108 -4.23 12.08 6.56
CA PRO A 108 -3.57 12.26 7.86
C PRO A 108 -2.04 12.30 7.83
N GLN A 109 -1.40 11.92 6.73
CA GLN A 109 0.05 12.00 6.51
C GLN A 109 0.49 13.38 5.97
N ALA A 110 -0.27 14.40 6.34
CA ALA A 110 -0.01 15.80 6.03
C ALA A 110 1.28 16.33 6.68
N SER A 111 1.76 17.46 6.17
CA SER A 111 2.86 18.20 6.79
C SER A 111 2.47 18.71 8.19
N LYS A 112 3.47 18.98 9.04
CA LYS A 112 3.21 19.60 10.35
C LYS A 112 2.53 20.96 10.21
N TRP A 113 2.92 21.73 9.19
CA TRP A 113 2.26 23.02 8.90
C TRP A 113 0.78 22.82 8.63
N ALA A 114 0.44 21.84 7.80
CA ALA A 114 -0.92 21.46 7.49
C ALA A 114 -1.65 20.79 8.65
N LYS A 115 -1.04 20.60 9.83
CA LYS A 115 -1.68 20.13 11.07
C LYS A 115 -1.77 21.19 12.15
N ASN A 116 -0.93 22.22 12.06
CA ASN A 116 -0.87 23.28 13.05
C ASN A 116 -2.18 24.09 13.14
N ASP A 117 -2.58 24.50 14.35
CA ASP A 117 -3.84 25.22 14.60
C ASP A 117 -3.81 26.72 14.25
N SER A 118 -2.65 27.28 13.91
CA SER A 118 -2.51 28.74 13.65
C SER A 118 -2.97 29.21 12.27
N ARG A 119 -3.33 28.29 11.37
CA ARG A 119 -3.79 28.56 9.99
C ARG A 119 -5.31 28.65 9.90
N THR A 120 -5.78 29.45 8.96
CA THR A 120 -7.18 29.53 8.54
C THR A 120 -7.59 28.37 7.64
N LYS A 121 -8.90 28.18 7.46
CA LYS A 121 -9.45 27.17 6.54
C LYS A 121 -9.07 27.46 5.09
N GLU A 122 -9.00 28.75 4.73
CA GLU A 122 -8.66 29.24 3.40
C GLU A 122 -7.17 29.03 3.09
N GLU A 123 -6.28 29.25 4.08
CA GLU A 123 -4.87 28.89 3.96
C GLU A 123 -4.66 27.39 3.83
N LEU A 124 -5.42 26.60 4.61
CA LEU A 124 -5.38 25.16 4.52
C LEU A 124 -5.81 24.63 3.14
N LEU A 125 -6.95 25.12 2.63
CA LEU A 125 -7.44 24.73 1.31
C LEU A 125 -6.42 25.09 0.23
N ARG A 126 -5.90 26.31 0.22
CA ARG A 126 -4.85 26.72 -0.74
C ARG A 126 -3.62 25.81 -0.68
N ASN A 127 -3.14 25.49 0.51
CA ASN A 127 -2.00 24.59 0.68
C ASN A 127 -2.27 23.17 0.16
N MET A 128 -3.50 22.66 0.34
CA MET A 128 -3.93 21.39 -0.21
C MET A 128 -3.90 21.42 -1.75
N GLU A 129 -4.52 22.45 -2.33
CA GLU A 129 -4.64 22.62 -3.78
C GLU A 129 -3.26 22.78 -4.44
N GLU A 130 -2.38 23.59 -3.85
CA GLU A 130 -0.99 23.77 -4.31
C GLU A 130 -0.22 22.45 -4.30
N PHE A 131 -0.15 21.78 -3.14
CA PHE A 131 0.56 20.49 -3.00
C PHE A 131 0.07 19.48 -4.03
N PHE A 132 -1.24 19.28 -4.07
CA PHE A 132 -1.81 18.18 -4.81
C PHE A 132 -1.83 18.42 -6.32
N THR A 133 -2.01 19.69 -6.74
CA THR A 133 -1.91 20.07 -8.16
C THR A 133 -0.51 19.82 -8.70
N GLU A 134 0.53 20.33 -8.03
CA GLU A 134 1.91 20.16 -8.48
C GLU A 134 2.35 18.69 -8.50
N LEU A 135 1.92 17.91 -7.51
CA LEU A 135 2.15 16.47 -7.50
C LEU A 135 1.46 15.80 -8.72
N CYS A 136 0.19 16.11 -8.97
CA CYS A 136 -0.54 15.54 -10.11
C CYS A 136 0.10 15.89 -11.45
N ILE A 137 0.49 17.15 -11.65
CA ILE A 137 1.14 17.62 -12.88
C ILE A 137 2.42 16.82 -13.13
N ARG A 138 3.30 16.72 -12.13
CA ARG A 138 4.55 15.96 -12.28
C ARG A 138 4.29 14.50 -12.61
N LEU A 139 3.39 13.85 -11.87
CA LEU A 139 3.09 12.42 -12.07
C LEU A 139 2.47 12.08 -13.43
N ASN A 140 1.75 13.02 -14.04
CA ASN A 140 1.02 12.76 -15.29
C ASN A 140 1.91 12.34 -16.45
N ASP A 141 3.15 12.83 -16.47
CA ASP A 141 4.09 12.60 -17.56
C ASP A 141 5.06 11.44 -17.26
N GLU A 142 5.00 10.89 -16.03
CA GLU A 142 5.86 9.79 -15.59
C GLU A 142 5.35 8.43 -16.06
N LYS A 143 6.00 7.86 -17.08
CA LYS A 143 5.57 6.58 -17.71
C LYS A 143 5.61 5.38 -16.77
N THR A 144 6.43 5.42 -15.72
CA THR A 144 6.53 4.35 -14.73
C THR A 144 5.41 4.39 -13.70
N VAL A 145 4.78 5.55 -13.52
CA VAL A 145 3.70 5.75 -12.55
C VAL A 145 2.41 5.21 -13.15
N LYS A 146 1.90 4.13 -12.55
CA LYS A 146 0.62 3.55 -12.96
C LYS A 146 -0.53 3.99 -12.06
N TRP A 147 -0.28 4.14 -10.77
CA TRP A 147 -1.30 4.48 -9.77
C TRP A 147 -0.84 5.58 -8.84
N MET A 148 -1.78 6.40 -8.39
CA MET A 148 -1.59 7.31 -7.26
C MET A 148 -2.71 7.15 -6.24
N ASP A 149 -2.33 7.22 -4.96
CA ASP A 149 -3.29 7.36 -3.87
C ASP A 149 -3.74 8.81 -3.81
N VAL A 150 -5.01 9.08 -4.09
CA VAL A 150 -5.56 10.44 -4.10
C VAL A 150 -5.88 10.89 -2.68
N VAL A 151 -6.60 10.05 -1.95
CA VAL A 151 -6.89 10.24 -0.52
C VAL A 151 -6.54 8.97 0.24
N ASN A 152 -6.26 9.11 1.54
CA ASN A 152 -5.98 7.99 2.42
C ASN A 152 -6.56 8.19 3.82
N GLU A 153 -7.07 7.12 4.43
CA GLU A 153 -7.53 7.08 5.84
C GLU A 153 -8.52 8.21 6.20
N THR A 154 -9.64 8.23 5.51
CA THR A 154 -10.65 9.29 5.58
C THR A 154 -11.78 9.00 6.57
N VAL A 155 -11.98 7.73 6.96
CA VAL A 155 -13.12 7.25 7.75
C VAL A 155 -12.63 6.44 8.98
N LEU A 156 -13.29 6.63 10.11
CA LEU A 156 -13.11 5.83 11.32
C LEU A 156 -13.83 4.47 11.23
N ARG A 157 -13.43 3.53 12.09
CA ARG A 157 -14.00 2.16 12.13
C ARG A 157 -15.53 2.13 12.34
N ASN A 158 -16.10 3.16 12.97
CA ASN A 158 -17.52 3.29 13.23
C ASN A 158 -18.32 3.92 12.07
N GLY A 159 -17.67 4.32 10.97
CA GLY A 159 -18.30 4.97 9.81
C GLY A 159 -18.33 6.49 9.86
N GLU A 160 -17.78 7.13 10.89
CA GLU A 160 -17.65 8.59 10.96
C GLU A 160 -16.41 9.06 10.18
N TRP A 161 -16.40 10.32 9.73
CA TRP A 161 -15.20 10.92 9.15
C TRP A 161 -14.04 10.93 10.15
N PHE A 162 -12.84 10.61 9.70
CA PHE A 162 -11.63 10.81 10.50
C PHE A 162 -11.30 12.29 10.51
N LYS A 163 -11.33 12.89 11.71
CA LYS A 163 -11.28 14.34 11.91
C LYS A 163 -9.94 14.83 12.43
N GLU A 164 -9.83 16.14 12.44
CA GLU A 164 -8.77 16.89 13.09
C GLU A 164 -8.75 16.65 14.61
N LYS A 165 -7.61 16.94 15.23
CA LYS A 165 -7.40 16.99 16.67
C LYS A 165 -6.54 18.21 17.00
N PRO A 166 -6.62 18.76 18.22
CA PRO A 166 -5.77 19.88 18.61
C PRO A 166 -4.28 19.56 18.48
N GLY A 167 -3.52 20.51 17.94
CA GLY A 167 -2.07 20.43 17.76
C GLY A 167 -1.61 19.49 16.62
N ASP A 168 -0.29 19.42 16.42
CA ASP A 168 0.33 18.72 15.28
C ASP A 168 1.00 17.38 15.63
N SER A 169 0.83 16.91 16.88
CA SER A 169 1.49 15.71 17.41
C SER A 169 0.67 14.43 17.27
N SER A 170 -0.64 14.55 17.03
CA SER A 170 -1.55 13.41 16.97
C SER A 170 -1.64 12.79 15.58
N TRP A 171 -2.03 11.52 15.51
CA TRP A 171 -2.63 10.99 14.29
C TRP A 171 -4.03 11.57 14.16
N GLU A 172 -4.18 12.47 13.19
CA GLU A 172 -5.37 13.29 12.94
C GLU A 172 -5.41 13.70 11.47
N ASN A 173 -6.61 14.06 11.02
CA ASN A 173 -6.87 14.48 9.65
C ASN A 173 -7.20 15.98 9.59
N PRO A 174 -6.24 16.85 9.25
CA PRO A 174 -6.48 18.28 9.34
C PRO A 174 -7.46 18.79 8.27
N TRP A 175 -7.61 18.08 7.15
CA TRP A 175 -8.33 18.55 5.97
C TRP A 175 -9.84 18.65 6.19
N THR A 176 -10.39 17.97 7.20
CA THR A 176 -11.81 18.08 7.59
C THR A 176 -12.18 19.47 8.11
N GLN A 177 -11.21 20.28 8.56
CA GLN A 177 -11.44 21.66 8.97
C GLN A 177 -11.98 22.54 7.84
N ILE A 178 -11.68 22.19 6.57
CA ILE A 178 -12.20 22.89 5.38
C ILE A 178 -13.74 22.84 5.35
N GLY A 179 -14.33 21.76 5.87
CA GLY A 179 -15.77 21.58 5.97
C GLY A 179 -16.33 20.52 5.03
N LEU A 180 -17.66 20.41 5.06
CA LEU A 180 -18.43 19.53 4.19
C LEU A 180 -19.07 20.38 3.09
N ASN A 181 -19.29 19.77 1.93
CA ASN A 181 -20.16 20.35 0.91
C ASN A 181 -21.64 20.16 1.28
N ASP A 182 -22.54 20.67 0.43
CA ASP A 182 -23.99 20.63 0.67
C ASP A 182 -24.55 19.20 0.75
N ASP A 183 -23.88 18.22 0.14
CA ASP A 183 -24.24 16.80 0.17
C ASP A 183 -23.67 16.05 1.38
N GLY A 184 -22.95 16.73 2.28
CA GLY A 184 -22.39 16.16 3.50
C GLY A 184 -21.06 15.39 3.31
N PHE A 185 -20.38 15.57 2.19
CA PHE A 185 -19.06 14.99 1.91
C PHE A 185 -17.93 15.99 2.17
N PRO A 186 -16.77 15.57 2.73
CA PRO A 186 -15.65 16.46 2.97
C PRO A 186 -15.14 17.11 1.69
N ILE A 187 -15.08 18.45 1.69
CA ILE A 187 -14.69 19.25 0.52
C ILE A 187 -13.31 18.83 0.02
N TYR A 188 -12.38 18.52 0.94
CA TYR A 188 -11.02 18.12 0.60
C TYR A 188 -10.95 16.83 -0.24
N ILE A 189 -11.86 15.87 -0.02
CA ILE A 189 -11.90 14.62 -0.79
C ILE A 189 -12.34 14.92 -2.21
N VAL A 190 -13.42 15.69 -2.37
CA VAL A 190 -13.96 16.08 -3.68
C VAL A 190 -12.91 16.88 -4.45
N LYS A 191 -12.31 17.90 -3.83
CA LYS A 191 -11.27 18.74 -4.42
C LYS A 191 -10.03 17.95 -4.83
N ALA A 192 -9.58 16.99 -4.02
CA ALA A 192 -8.46 16.12 -4.40
C ALA A 192 -8.79 15.33 -5.68
N PHE A 193 -9.97 14.70 -5.77
CA PHE A 193 -10.35 13.98 -6.98
C PHE A 193 -10.58 14.90 -8.20
N GLU A 194 -11.12 16.10 -8.02
CA GLU A 194 -11.22 17.11 -9.10
C GLU A 194 -9.84 17.46 -9.67
N ILE A 195 -8.87 17.76 -8.79
CA ILE A 195 -7.49 18.09 -9.17
C ILE A 195 -6.84 16.92 -9.89
N ALA A 196 -6.92 15.71 -9.35
CA ALA A 196 -6.31 14.54 -9.97
C ALA A 196 -6.94 14.18 -11.32
N ASN A 197 -8.26 14.33 -11.47
CA ASN A 197 -8.93 14.15 -12.75
C ASN A 197 -8.45 15.16 -13.80
N LYS A 198 -8.23 16.41 -13.39
CA LYS A 198 -7.79 17.48 -14.28
C LYS A 198 -6.32 17.37 -14.67
N TYR A 199 -5.44 17.11 -13.71
CA TYR A 199 -3.99 17.25 -13.90
C TYR A 199 -3.23 15.93 -13.96
N ALA A 200 -3.84 14.78 -13.60
CA ALA A 200 -3.25 13.45 -13.75
C ALA A 200 -4.14 12.47 -14.56
N PRO A 201 -4.65 12.85 -15.75
CA PRO A 201 -5.46 11.95 -16.59
C PRO A 201 -4.76 10.64 -16.96
N ASN A 202 -3.43 10.61 -17.02
CA ASN A 202 -2.66 9.42 -17.41
C ASN A 202 -2.39 8.43 -16.25
N VAL A 203 -2.68 8.82 -15.01
CA VAL A 203 -2.44 8.00 -13.81
C VAL A 203 -3.76 7.48 -13.26
N LYS A 204 -3.80 6.23 -12.80
CA LYS A 204 -4.99 5.64 -12.16
C LYS A 204 -5.18 6.19 -10.74
N LEU A 205 -6.40 6.63 -10.45
CA LEU A 205 -6.76 7.35 -9.22
C LEU A 205 -7.34 6.40 -8.16
N VAL A 206 -6.59 6.18 -7.07
CA VAL A 206 -6.92 5.20 -6.04
C VAL A 206 -7.39 5.86 -4.74
N TYR A 207 -8.50 5.37 -4.19
CA TYR A 207 -8.94 5.67 -2.82
C TYR A 207 -8.34 4.62 -1.87
N ASN A 208 -7.29 4.97 -1.12
CA ASN A 208 -6.61 4.03 -0.21
C ASN A 208 -7.17 4.13 1.22
N HIS A 209 -7.26 3.03 1.94
CA HIS A 209 -7.79 3.06 3.31
C HIS A 209 -7.16 2.01 4.23
N ASN A 210 -6.92 2.42 5.47
CA ASN A 210 -6.51 1.54 6.57
C ASN A 210 -7.73 0.93 7.26
N GLY A 211 -7.57 -0.23 7.87
CA GLY A 211 -8.62 -0.92 8.58
C GLY A 211 -8.54 -2.43 8.38
N GLY A 212 -9.41 -3.14 9.09
CA GLY A 212 -9.71 -4.53 8.80
C GLY A 212 -10.90 -4.60 7.83
N MET A 213 -11.86 -5.45 8.17
CA MET A 213 -13.11 -5.65 7.43
C MET A 213 -14.30 -5.07 8.19
N GLU A 214 -14.11 -3.92 8.84
CA GLU A 214 -15.20 -3.21 9.52
C GLU A 214 -16.23 -2.71 8.51
N ARG A 215 -17.42 -3.32 8.55
CA ARG A 215 -18.47 -3.10 7.54
C ARG A 215 -18.90 -1.64 7.46
N LYS A 216 -19.17 -0.98 8.60
CA LYS A 216 -19.59 0.43 8.64
C LYS A 216 -18.58 1.40 8.01
N MET A 217 -17.29 1.15 8.23
CA MET A 217 -16.22 1.97 7.65
C MET A 217 -16.17 1.78 6.14
N TRP A 218 -16.18 0.53 5.68
CA TRP A 218 -16.15 0.23 4.25
C TRP A 218 -17.42 0.70 3.54
N GLU A 219 -18.61 0.54 4.12
CA GLU A 219 -19.86 1.11 3.62
C GLU A 219 -19.72 2.61 3.35
N LYS A 220 -19.18 3.39 4.30
CA LYS A 220 -18.96 4.83 4.11
C LYS A 220 -17.91 5.13 3.02
N VAL A 221 -16.85 4.34 2.93
CA VAL A 221 -15.84 4.47 1.86
C VAL A 221 -16.48 4.20 0.49
N LEU A 222 -17.25 3.13 0.34
CA LEU A 222 -17.93 2.78 -0.91
C LEU A 222 -19.00 3.80 -1.30
N GLU A 223 -19.75 4.33 -0.32
CA GLU A 223 -20.70 5.44 -0.49
C GLU A 223 -19.98 6.69 -1.03
N THR A 224 -18.82 7.03 -0.47
CA THR A 224 -18.01 8.17 -0.91
C THR A 224 -17.48 7.98 -2.33
N ILE A 225 -17.00 6.78 -2.67
CA ILE A 225 -16.55 6.47 -4.02
C ILE A 225 -17.70 6.58 -5.02
N THR A 226 -18.87 6.04 -4.66
CA THR A 226 -20.08 6.12 -5.50
C THR A 226 -20.49 7.57 -5.72
N TYR A 227 -20.46 8.40 -4.67
CA TYR A 227 -20.73 9.82 -4.75
C TYR A 227 -19.77 10.54 -5.72
N LEU A 228 -18.46 10.33 -5.58
CA LEU A 228 -17.46 10.92 -6.48
C LEU A 228 -17.69 10.52 -7.94
N LYS A 229 -18.02 9.25 -8.21
CA LYS A 229 -18.32 8.76 -9.56
C LYS A 229 -19.61 9.39 -10.12
N ASN A 230 -20.62 9.61 -9.28
CA ASN A 230 -21.86 10.29 -9.68
C ASN A 230 -21.65 11.77 -10.02
N LEU A 231 -20.62 12.42 -9.45
CA LEU A 231 -20.16 13.74 -9.87
C LEU A 231 -19.39 13.73 -11.20
N GLY A 232 -19.20 12.57 -11.82
CA GLY A 232 -18.41 12.41 -13.05
C GLY A 232 -16.90 12.34 -12.82
N LEU A 233 -16.44 12.23 -11.56
CA LEU A 233 -15.02 12.11 -11.25
C LEU A 233 -14.56 10.65 -11.39
N ARG A 234 -13.42 10.45 -12.04
CA ARG A 234 -12.77 9.14 -12.12
C ARG A 234 -12.26 8.74 -10.74
N VAL A 235 -12.74 7.58 -10.29
CA VAL A 235 -12.11 6.75 -9.26
C VAL A 235 -11.82 5.43 -9.96
N ASP A 236 -10.55 5.09 -10.08
CA ASP A 236 -10.10 3.91 -10.81
C ASP A 236 -9.83 2.72 -9.91
N GLY A 237 -9.64 2.92 -8.61
CA GLY A 237 -9.29 1.81 -7.72
C GLY A 237 -9.58 2.03 -6.25
N VAL A 238 -9.67 0.92 -5.54
CA VAL A 238 -9.82 0.85 -4.08
C VAL A 238 -8.60 0.18 -3.48
N GLY A 239 -7.99 0.85 -2.51
CA GLY A 239 -6.83 0.35 -1.78
C GLY A 239 -7.18 -0.07 -0.36
N TRP A 240 -6.80 -1.29 0.02
CA TRP A 240 -6.80 -1.76 1.41
C TRP A 240 -5.35 -1.95 1.90
N GLN A 241 -4.96 -1.20 2.93
CA GLN A 241 -3.61 -1.26 3.48
C GLN A 241 -3.24 -2.66 4.00
N ALA A 242 -4.19 -3.44 4.53
CA ALA A 242 -3.92 -4.77 5.05
C ALA A 242 -2.79 -4.81 6.10
N HIS A 243 -2.76 -3.83 7.01
CA HIS A 243 -1.99 -3.93 8.24
C HIS A 243 -2.63 -4.96 9.19
N LEU A 244 -2.32 -6.24 8.95
CA LEU A 244 -2.87 -7.38 9.66
C LEU A 244 -2.35 -7.43 11.09
N ARG A 245 -3.12 -8.02 11.99
CA ARG A 245 -2.85 -8.04 13.42
C ARG A 245 -3.59 -9.18 14.11
N ASP A 246 -3.19 -9.45 15.35
CA ASP A 246 -3.94 -10.23 16.34
C ASP A 246 -4.30 -11.67 15.94
N LYS A 247 -4.90 -12.40 16.89
CA LYS A 247 -5.32 -13.80 16.71
C LYS A 247 -6.62 -13.95 15.91
N ASN A 248 -7.40 -12.87 15.79
CA ASN A 248 -8.68 -12.82 15.08
C ASN A 248 -8.65 -11.78 13.95
N GLY A 249 -7.49 -11.53 13.35
CA GLY A 249 -7.38 -10.60 12.23
C GLY A 249 -7.96 -11.19 10.94
N VAL A 250 -8.24 -10.31 9.97
CA VAL A 250 -8.87 -10.61 8.67
C VAL A 250 -8.39 -11.92 8.03
N GLY A 251 -7.08 -12.16 7.99
CA GLY A 251 -6.51 -13.37 7.36
C GLY A 251 -6.80 -14.68 8.09
N LEU A 252 -7.42 -14.67 9.27
CA LEU A 252 -7.72 -15.84 10.10
C LEU A 252 -9.23 -16.04 10.32
N VAL A 253 -10.06 -15.08 9.90
CA VAL A 253 -11.51 -15.08 10.12
C VAL A 253 -12.22 -15.23 8.78
N LYS A 254 -13.06 -16.27 8.65
CA LYS A 254 -13.72 -16.61 7.38
C LYS A 254 -14.68 -15.51 6.93
N GLU A 255 -15.41 -14.91 7.85
CA GLU A 255 -16.37 -13.84 7.57
C GLU A 255 -15.68 -12.59 7.02
N ASP A 256 -14.50 -12.27 7.55
CA ASP A 256 -13.69 -11.15 7.08
C ASP A 256 -13.10 -11.43 5.69
N LEU A 257 -12.65 -12.67 5.42
CA LEU A 257 -12.19 -13.05 4.08
C LEU A 257 -13.33 -13.07 3.04
N ASN A 258 -14.54 -13.46 3.46
CA ASN A 258 -15.73 -13.36 2.62
C ASN A 258 -16.05 -11.90 2.31
N TYR A 259 -15.94 -11.01 3.31
CA TYR A 259 -16.14 -9.58 3.09
C TYR A 259 -15.06 -8.96 2.21
N LEU A 260 -13.80 -9.34 2.38
CA LEU A 260 -12.71 -8.96 1.45
C LEU A 260 -13.03 -9.41 0.02
N SER A 261 -13.48 -10.66 -0.16
CA SER A 261 -13.90 -11.15 -1.48
C SER A 261 -15.02 -10.30 -2.07
N TYR A 262 -16.03 -9.96 -1.26
CA TYR A 262 -17.12 -9.07 -1.67
C TYR A 262 -16.62 -7.68 -2.07
N LEU A 263 -15.70 -7.07 -1.30
CA LEU A 263 -15.13 -5.76 -1.64
C LEU A 263 -14.40 -5.80 -2.99
N ILE A 264 -13.65 -6.87 -3.27
CA ILE A 264 -12.98 -7.05 -4.56
C ILE A 264 -14.01 -7.15 -5.69
N ASP A 265 -15.03 -8.00 -5.52
CA ASP A 265 -16.09 -8.18 -6.52
C ASP A 265 -16.86 -6.88 -6.78
N TRP A 266 -17.21 -6.14 -5.73
CA TRP A 266 -17.87 -4.84 -5.85
C TRP A 266 -16.99 -3.84 -6.60
N THR A 267 -15.69 -3.82 -6.32
CA THR A 267 -14.72 -2.92 -6.97
C THR A 267 -14.64 -3.23 -8.48
N HIS A 268 -14.47 -4.50 -8.85
CA HIS A 268 -14.43 -4.93 -10.24
C HIS A 268 -15.76 -4.68 -10.98
N ALA A 269 -16.90 -4.95 -10.34
CA ALA A 269 -18.23 -4.68 -10.90
C ALA A 269 -18.47 -3.18 -11.18
N ASN A 270 -17.78 -2.29 -10.46
CA ASN A 270 -17.82 -0.85 -10.67
C ASN A 270 -16.68 -0.34 -11.58
N SER A 271 -16.09 -1.22 -12.40
CA SER A 271 -15.01 -0.92 -13.35
C SER A 271 -13.79 -0.27 -12.69
N MET A 272 -13.46 -0.73 -11.48
CA MET A 272 -12.28 -0.29 -10.71
C MET A 272 -11.34 -1.46 -10.43
N GLU A 273 -10.10 -1.13 -10.08
CA GLU A 273 -9.04 -2.04 -9.69
C GLU A 273 -9.00 -2.20 -8.15
N PHE A 274 -8.69 -3.40 -7.66
CA PHE A 274 -8.56 -3.62 -6.21
C PHE A 274 -7.09 -3.80 -5.82
N HIS A 275 -6.67 -3.15 -4.73
CA HIS A 275 -5.29 -3.18 -4.31
C HIS A 275 -5.18 -3.57 -2.84
N VAL A 276 -4.37 -4.60 -2.54
CA VAL A 276 -3.73 -4.75 -1.23
C VAL A 276 -2.44 -3.94 -1.25
N THR A 277 -2.33 -2.95 -0.38
CA THR A 277 -1.44 -1.79 -0.61
C THR A 277 -0.27 -1.75 0.35
N GLU A 278 -0.42 -2.28 1.57
CA GLU A 278 0.59 -2.16 2.62
C GLU A 278 0.68 -3.41 3.52
N LEU A 279 0.57 -4.61 2.94
CA LEU A 279 0.51 -5.86 3.68
C LEU A 279 1.74 -6.01 4.58
N ASN A 280 1.50 -6.08 5.88
CA ASN A 280 2.47 -6.41 6.91
C ASN A 280 1.71 -7.05 8.10
N TYR A 281 2.43 -7.46 9.14
CA TYR A 281 1.79 -8.06 10.33
C TYR A 281 2.26 -7.37 11.61
N TRP A 282 1.35 -6.65 12.26
CA TRP A 282 1.59 -5.84 13.45
C TRP A 282 1.49 -6.69 14.71
N LEU A 283 2.51 -6.59 15.56
CA LEU A 283 2.54 -7.19 16.88
C LEU A 283 2.58 -6.10 17.95
N ASN A 284 1.79 -6.31 19.00
CA ASN A 284 1.90 -5.54 20.23
C ASN A 284 3.01 -6.14 21.13
N ASN A 285 2.66 -6.91 22.16
CA ASN A 285 3.63 -7.45 23.13
C ASN A 285 4.04 -8.91 22.86
N GLU A 286 3.82 -9.42 21.65
CA GLU A 286 4.16 -10.80 21.31
C GLU A 286 5.60 -10.95 20.80
N ASN A 287 6.22 -12.09 21.11
CA ASN A 287 7.54 -12.43 20.59
C ASN A 287 7.44 -12.75 19.08
N PRO A 288 8.11 -11.98 18.20
CA PRO A 288 8.05 -12.17 16.76
C PRO A 288 8.59 -13.52 16.30
N LYS A 289 9.44 -14.17 17.10
CA LYS A 289 10.04 -15.48 16.80
C LYS A 289 9.18 -16.65 17.30
N SER A 290 8.11 -16.42 18.04
CA SER A 290 7.28 -17.52 18.54
C SER A 290 6.61 -18.30 17.41
N ILE A 291 6.51 -19.62 17.57
CA ILE A 291 5.89 -20.52 16.57
C ILE A 291 4.45 -20.07 16.27
N SER A 292 3.71 -19.69 17.31
CA SER A 292 2.33 -19.22 17.19
C SER A 292 2.20 -17.96 16.33
N VAL A 293 3.07 -16.96 16.52
CA VAL A 293 3.09 -15.74 15.69
C VAL A 293 3.44 -16.07 14.24
N GLN A 294 4.49 -16.86 14.01
CA GLN A 294 4.92 -17.23 12.66
C GLN A 294 3.81 -17.98 11.90
N LYS A 295 3.14 -18.93 12.57
CA LYS A 295 2.01 -19.68 12.00
C LYS A 295 0.86 -18.75 11.62
N ARG A 296 0.47 -17.81 12.50
CA ARG A 296 -0.58 -16.83 12.20
C ARG A 296 -0.22 -15.90 11.06
N GLN A 297 1.03 -15.43 11.00
CA GLN A 297 1.50 -14.61 9.88
C GLN A 297 1.38 -15.37 8.56
N VAL A 298 1.84 -16.63 8.52
CA VAL A 298 1.77 -17.51 7.34
C VAL A 298 0.33 -17.72 6.89
N LEU A 299 -0.56 -18.12 7.79
CA LEU A 299 -1.97 -18.36 7.47
C LEU A 299 -2.65 -17.08 6.97
N SER A 300 -2.40 -15.96 7.64
CA SER A 300 -2.99 -14.67 7.28
C SER A 300 -2.57 -14.22 5.89
N TYR A 301 -1.28 -14.30 5.56
CA TYR A 301 -0.78 -13.92 4.24
C TYR A 301 -1.29 -14.87 3.15
N ASN A 302 -1.28 -16.18 3.40
CA ASN A 302 -1.81 -17.15 2.43
C ASN A 302 -3.27 -16.89 2.11
N ASN A 303 -4.10 -16.66 3.11
CA ASN A 303 -5.53 -16.45 2.89
C ASN A 303 -5.81 -15.16 2.12
N VAL A 304 -5.11 -14.06 2.44
CA VAL A 304 -5.22 -12.83 1.63
C VAL A 304 -4.76 -13.06 0.20
N VAL A 305 -3.61 -13.72 -0.02
CA VAL A 305 -3.10 -14.02 -1.35
C VAL A 305 -4.02 -14.94 -2.14
N ASN A 306 -4.56 -15.99 -1.52
CA ASN A 306 -5.47 -16.93 -2.17
C ASN A 306 -6.78 -16.24 -2.56
N THR A 307 -7.27 -15.31 -1.75
CA THR A 307 -8.41 -14.46 -2.12
C THR A 307 -8.09 -13.58 -3.33
N LEU A 308 -6.90 -12.98 -3.42
CA LEU A 308 -6.51 -12.23 -4.63
C LEU A 308 -6.39 -13.13 -5.86
N ILE A 309 -5.78 -14.32 -5.71
CA ILE A 309 -5.65 -15.29 -6.80
C ILE A 309 -7.03 -15.73 -7.32
N SER A 310 -8.02 -15.91 -6.45
CA SER A 310 -9.37 -16.31 -6.88
C SER A 310 -10.10 -15.23 -7.67
N LYS A 311 -9.66 -13.97 -7.56
CA LYS A 311 -10.24 -12.80 -8.24
C LYS A 311 -9.44 -12.29 -9.44
N LYS A 312 -8.27 -12.88 -9.72
CA LYS A 312 -7.34 -12.41 -10.76
C LYS A 312 -7.93 -12.36 -12.18
N ASN A 313 -8.97 -13.15 -12.45
CA ASN A 313 -9.63 -13.19 -13.76
C ASN A 313 -10.82 -12.20 -13.86
N ASN A 314 -11.21 -11.57 -12.76
CA ASN A 314 -12.37 -10.67 -12.70
C ASN A 314 -11.99 -9.19 -12.94
N GLY A 315 -10.70 -8.86 -12.74
CA GLY A 315 -10.19 -7.51 -12.87
C GLY A 315 -8.80 -7.39 -12.27
N VAL A 316 -8.23 -6.18 -12.28
CA VAL A 316 -6.89 -5.95 -11.74
C VAL A 316 -6.89 -6.15 -10.23
N VAL A 317 -5.91 -6.91 -9.75
CA VAL A 317 -5.58 -7.03 -8.33
C VAL A 317 -4.08 -6.82 -8.10
N THR A 318 -3.73 -6.14 -7.00
CA THR A 318 -2.33 -5.96 -6.61
C THR A 318 -2.07 -6.41 -5.18
N LEU A 319 -0.88 -6.93 -4.91
CA LEU A 319 -0.35 -7.19 -3.58
C LEU A 319 0.94 -6.40 -3.38
N ASN A 320 0.96 -5.46 -2.45
CA ASN A 320 2.18 -4.75 -2.06
C ASN A 320 2.51 -5.01 -0.58
N ILE A 321 3.76 -5.37 -0.31
CA ILE A 321 4.29 -5.65 1.03
C ILE A 321 4.90 -4.38 1.63
N TRP A 322 4.50 -3.98 2.83
CA TRP A 322 4.95 -2.73 3.45
C TRP A 322 6.28 -2.83 4.20
N GLY A 323 7.37 -2.73 3.44
CA GLY A 323 8.76 -2.89 3.89
C GLY A 323 9.21 -4.34 3.73
N LEU A 324 10.47 -4.59 3.39
CA LEU A 324 10.97 -5.96 3.16
C LEU A 324 11.27 -6.73 4.45
N PHE A 325 11.76 -6.04 5.48
CA PHE A 325 12.28 -6.65 6.69
C PHE A 325 11.36 -6.44 7.90
N ASP A 326 11.40 -7.40 8.82
CA ASP A 326 10.91 -7.24 10.18
C ASP A 326 11.58 -6.01 10.82
N ARG A 327 10.81 -5.19 11.52
CA ARG A 327 11.30 -3.95 12.15
C ARG A 327 10.57 -3.64 13.45
N LYS A 328 11.13 -2.72 14.22
CA LYS A 328 10.41 -2.08 15.33
C LYS A 328 9.35 -1.15 14.76
N GLY A 329 8.19 -1.12 15.40
CA GLY A 329 7.18 -0.13 15.07
C GLY A 329 7.50 1.24 15.69
N PRO A 330 6.78 2.29 15.29
CA PRO A 330 7.11 3.68 15.62
C PRO A 330 6.73 4.09 17.05
N GLY A 331 6.10 3.22 17.84
CA GLY A 331 5.65 3.49 19.20
C GLY A 331 5.23 2.22 19.92
N ASP A 332 4.33 2.36 20.89
CA ASP A 332 3.89 1.21 21.70
C ASP A 332 2.99 0.24 20.92
N PHE A 333 2.22 0.73 19.93
CA PHE A 333 1.44 -0.11 19.04
C PHE A 333 1.52 0.36 17.57
N PRO A 334 2.04 -0.48 16.64
CA PRO A 334 2.67 -1.78 16.90
C PRO A 334 4.07 -1.63 17.50
N LYS A 335 4.50 -2.60 18.31
CA LYS A 335 5.88 -2.68 18.84
C LYS A 335 6.84 -3.33 17.86
N ASN A 336 6.37 -4.36 17.14
CA ASN A 336 7.09 -4.99 16.04
C ASN A 336 6.18 -5.07 14.81
N ILE A 337 6.76 -4.87 13.64
CA ILE A 337 6.09 -5.04 12.35
C ILE A 337 6.83 -6.14 11.61
N LEU A 338 6.13 -7.22 11.30
CA LEU A 338 6.67 -8.34 10.55
C LEU A 338 6.43 -8.20 9.06
N SER A 339 7.40 -8.68 8.28
CA SER A 339 7.36 -8.77 6.83
C SER A 339 7.87 -10.14 6.34
N LEU A 340 8.42 -10.18 5.12
CA LEU A 340 8.86 -11.38 4.40
C LEU A 340 10.27 -11.83 4.77
N TYR A 341 11.11 -10.91 5.24
CA TYR A 341 12.48 -11.18 5.68
C TYR A 341 12.63 -10.82 7.15
N ASP A 342 13.46 -11.57 7.88
CA ASP A 342 13.84 -11.16 9.24
C ASP A 342 14.78 -9.94 9.22
N GLN A 343 15.17 -9.45 10.40
CA GLN A 343 16.08 -8.29 10.51
C GLN A 343 17.47 -8.52 9.91
N LEU A 344 17.89 -9.77 9.73
CA LEU A 344 19.17 -10.16 9.15
C LEU A 344 19.07 -10.39 7.64
N GLY A 345 17.86 -10.27 7.06
CA GLY A 345 17.60 -10.52 5.65
C GLY A 345 17.37 -11.98 5.29
N ASN A 346 17.16 -12.86 6.27
CA ASN A 346 16.80 -14.25 5.98
C ASN A 346 15.32 -14.34 5.57
N PRO A 347 14.99 -15.12 4.53
CA PRO A 347 13.60 -15.32 4.09
C PRO A 347 12.79 -16.07 5.16
N LYS A 348 11.60 -15.56 5.45
CA LYS A 348 10.68 -16.15 6.45
C LYS A 348 9.70 -17.14 5.81
N GLN A 349 9.06 -17.95 6.66
CA GLN A 349 8.02 -18.89 6.23
C GLN A 349 6.88 -18.20 5.46
N SER A 350 6.55 -16.94 5.80
CA SER A 350 5.55 -16.13 5.11
C SER A 350 5.89 -15.89 3.62
N LEU A 351 7.16 -15.69 3.27
CA LEU A 351 7.61 -15.56 1.88
C LEU A 351 7.39 -16.87 1.11
N TYR A 352 7.85 -17.99 1.68
CA TYR A 352 7.70 -19.30 1.06
C TYR A 352 6.22 -19.68 0.89
N ALA A 353 5.38 -19.29 1.83
CA ALA A 353 3.94 -19.51 1.79
C ALA A 353 3.30 -18.77 0.60
N ILE A 354 3.58 -17.46 0.45
CA ILE A 354 3.13 -16.66 -0.70
C ILE A 354 3.60 -17.30 -2.02
N LYS A 355 4.90 -17.64 -2.12
CA LYS A 355 5.46 -18.28 -3.31
C LYS A 355 4.74 -19.58 -3.65
N LYS A 356 4.47 -20.43 -2.67
CA LYS A 356 3.72 -21.69 -2.85
C LYS A 356 2.30 -21.44 -3.34
N SER A 357 1.59 -20.47 -2.76
CA SER A 357 0.24 -20.09 -3.21
C SER A 357 0.23 -19.64 -4.68
N LEU A 358 1.20 -18.81 -5.08
CA LEU A 358 1.35 -18.35 -6.46
C LEU A 358 1.70 -19.51 -7.40
N MET A 359 2.68 -20.35 -7.04
CA MET A 359 3.10 -21.51 -7.84
C MET A 359 1.94 -22.49 -8.11
N ASN A 360 1.08 -22.68 -7.13
CA ASN A 360 -0.04 -23.60 -7.19
C ASN A 360 -1.35 -22.95 -7.65
N LYS A 361 -1.36 -21.64 -7.94
CA LYS A 361 -2.59 -20.86 -8.19
C LYS A 361 -3.67 -21.15 -7.14
N SER A 362 -3.26 -21.23 -5.86
CA SER A 362 -4.14 -21.68 -4.77
C SER A 362 -5.26 -20.67 -4.50
N ILE A 363 -6.50 -21.18 -4.40
CA ILE A 363 -7.69 -20.39 -4.05
C ILE A 363 -8.33 -20.85 -2.73
N ASN A 364 -7.90 -21.98 -2.18
CA ASN A 364 -8.46 -22.53 -0.95
C ASN A 364 -7.99 -21.74 0.27
N LEU A 365 -8.92 -21.33 1.11
CA LEU A 365 -8.62 -20.71 2.40
C LEU A 365 -8.21 -21.78 3.43
N ILE A 366 -7.27 -21.45 4.29
CA ILE A 366 -6.68 -22.33 5.30
C ILE A 366 -7.00 -21.76 6.68
N PHE A 367 -7.75 -22.52 7.47
CA PHE A 367 -8.07 -22.17 8.85
C PHE A 367 -7.50 -23.23 9.80
N GLU A 368 -7.18 -22.83 11.02
CA GLU A 368 -6.87 -23.80 12.06
C GLU A 368 -8.16 -24.57 12.41
N LYS A 369 -8.03 -25.89 12.58
CA LYS A 369 -9.12 -26.75 13.05
C LYS A 369 -9.30 -26.64 14.55
#